data_AF-A0AAP4BXN9-F1
#
_entry.id   AF-A0AAP4BXN9-F1
#
_cell.length_a   1.000
_cell.length_b   1.000
_cell.length_c   1.000
_cell.angle_alpha   90.00
_cell.angle_beta   90.00
_cell.angle_gamma   90.00
#
_symmetry.space_group_name_H-M   'P 1'
#
loop_
_entity.id
_entity.type
_entity.pdbx_description
1 polymer ?
#
loop_
_entity_poly.entity_id
_entity_poly.type
_entity_poly.pdbx_seq_one_letter_code
_entity_poly.pdbx_strand_id
1 'polypeptide(L)'
;MAELAPLPARKLSQYRKRNEITPKEACLCGVPAGFALGFAQTGASYMLIGAAVFAVFAVIGLVPLIRHYPRSTGASQDVYLEGDYPAIAYWAPVIPIALPLAMAPLSAAGWLPDISLAPPVKGILTGAVSAFAFPLGLWAMDSQSFRIGRRRMQRIVAEDPLEGVTDHAMQLADAHLDILTALVTAGAVQGNTTTTNALSRLMQVELDPLSDALQELKKHGLVKVENIGLRSKVESWRISLTPTGVRCLYQIGKR
;
A
#
# COMPACT_ATOMS: atom_id res chain seq x y z
N MET A 1 -4.98 -20.79 -5.63
CA MET A 1 -4.62 -19.49 -5.04
C MET A 1 -4.91 -19.58 -3.56
N ALA A 2 -3.88 -19.76 -2.72
CA ALA A 2 -4.09 -19.82 -1.28
C ALA A 2 -4.40 -18.41 -0.78
N GLU A 3 -5.68 -18.12 -0.52
CA GLU A 3 -6.03 -17.06 0.43
C GLU A 3 -5.25 -17.37 1.70
N LEU A 4 -4.39 -16.45 2.12
CA LEU A 4 -3.93 -16.43 3.50
C LEU A 4 -5.21 -16.51 4.34
N ALA A 5 -5.30 -17.59 5.12
CA ALA A 5 -6.48 -18.05 5.83
C ALA A 5 -7.26 -16.89 6.46
N PRO A 6 -8.60 -16.97 6.57
CA PRO A 6 -9.47 -15.87 6.93
C PRO A 6 -9.13 -15.29 8.31
N LEU A 7 -8.13 -14.40 8.35
CA LEU A 7 -8.20 -13.21 9.19
C LEU A 7 -9.63 -12.73 9.04
N PRO A 8 -10.39 -12.51 10.13
CA PRO A 8 -11.81 -12.25 10.04
C PRO A 8 -12.04 -11.19 8.97
N ALA A 9 -12.54 -11.60 7.80
CA ALA A 9 -12.39 -10.83 6.57
C ALA A 9 -13.00 -9.43 6.74
N ARG A 10 -14.01 -9.37 7.60
CA ARG A 10 -14.63 -8.16 8.13
C ARG A 10 -13.63 -7.25 8.86
N LYS A 11 -12.87 -7.71 9.86
CA LYS A 11 -11.90 -6.88 10.59
C LYS A 11 -10.73 -6.44 9.71
N LEU A 12 -10.21 -7.35 8.87
CA LEU A 12 -9.18 -7.00 7.87
C LEU A 12 -9.67 -5.90 6.93
N SER A 13 -10.89 -6.03 6.39
CA SER A 13 -11.50 -5.02 5.52
C SER A 13 -11.78 -3.69 6.24
N GLN A 14 -12.15 -3.74 7.53
CA GLN A 14 -12.36 -2.55 8.36
C GLN A 14 -11.06 -1.78 8.58
N TYR A 15 -9.98 -2.46 8.94
CA TYR A 15 -8.67 -1.81 9.10
C TYR A 15 -8.15 -1.30 7.76
N ARG A 16 -8.29 -2.05 6.67
CA ARG A 16 -7.91 -1.57 5.34
C ARG A 16 -8.70 -0.33 4.92
N LYS A 17 -10.01 -0.28 5.16
CA LYS A 17 -10.83 0.92 4.87
C LYS A 17 -10.41 2.14 5.71
N ARG A 18 -9.87 1.92 6.91
CA ARG A 18 -9.33 3.01 7.76
C ARG A 18 -7.91 3.43 7.34
N ASN A 19 -7.16 2.53 6.70
CA ASN A 19 -5.73 2.71 6.45
C ASN A 19 -5.40 3.14 5.02
N GLU A 20 -6.14 2.63 4.03
CA GLU A 20 -5.86 2.79 2.60
C GLU A 20 -6.96 3.61 1.91
N ILE A 21 -6.59 4.34 0.85
CA ILE A 21 -7.53 4.95 -0.08
C ILE A 21 -8.21 3.84 -0.90
N THR A 22 -9.55 3.85 -0.95
CA THR A 22 -10.25 2.90 -1.81
C THR A 22 -10.07 3.26 -3.28
N PRO A 23 -10.05 2.28 -4.22
CA PRO A 23 -9.94 2.57 -5.65
C PRO A 23 -10.99 3.56 -6.14
N LYS A 24 -12.20 3.52 -5.57
CA LYS A 24 -13.28 4.46 -5.85
C LYS A 24 -12.90 5.90 -5.48
N GLU A 25 -12.34 6.11 -4.29
CA GLU A 25 -11.89 7.44 -3.83
C GLU A 25 -10.71 7.95 -4.65
N ALA A 26 -9.76 7.08 -5.00
CA ALA A 26 -8.66 7.44 -5.90
C ALA A 26 -9.16 7.89 -7.28
N CYS A 27 -10.21 7.26 -7.82
CA CYS A 27 -10.84 7.66 -9.08
C CYS A 27 -11.55 9.02 -9.01
N LEU A 28 -12.21 9.34 -7.89
CA LEU A 28 -12.97 10.59 -7.73
C LEU A 28 -12.10 11.84 -7.93
N CYS A 29 -10.85 11.81 -7.46
CA CYS A 29 -9.89 12.88 -7.68
C CYS A 29 -9.01 12.64 -8.91
N GLY A 30 -8.53 11.40 -9.10
CA GLY A 30 -7.51 11.09 -10.09
C GLY A 30 -7.99 11.11 -11.54
N VAL A 31 -9.24 10.72 -11.81
CA VAL A 31 -9.79 10.73 -13.19
C VAL A 31 -9.93 12.17 -13.70
N PRO A 32 -10.59 13.10 -12.98
CA PRO A 32 -10.64 14.50 -13.42
C PRO A 32 -9.25 15.15 -13.48
N ALA A 33 -8.35 14.86 -12.53
CA ALA A 33 -6.98 15.36 -12.56
C ALA A 33 -6.21 14.91 -13.82
N GLY A 34 -6.41 13.65 -14.23
CA GLY A 34 -5.82 13.12 -15.46
C GLY A 34 -6.30 13.82 -16.71
N PHE A 35 -7.61 14.07 -16.84
CA PHE A 35 -8.15 14.85 -17.97
C PHE A 35 -7.69 16.31 -17.94
N ALA A 36 -7.63 16.93 -16.75
CA ALA A 36 -7.11 18.30 -16.61
C ALA A 36 -5.67 18.40 -17.13
N LEU A 37 -4.80 17.46 -16.73
CA LEU A 37 -3.42 17.39 -17.19
C LEU A 37 -3.33 17.12 -18.70
N GLY A 38 -4.15 16.19 -19.21
CA GLY A 38 -4.19 15.85 -20.63
C GLY A 38 -4.54 17.05 -21.51
N PHE A 39 -5.57 17.82 -21.14
CA PHE A 39 -5.97 19.03 -21.86
C PHE A 39 -4.93 20.16 -21.72
N ALA A 40 -4.30 20.32 -20.55
CA ALA A 40 -3.25 21.32 -20.35
C ALA A 40 -2.00 21.05 -21.22
N GLN A 41 -1.64 19.78 -21.42
CA GLN A 41 -0.49 19.36 -22.22
C GLN A 41 -0.68 19.52 -23.74
N THR A 42 -1.87 19.90 -24.19
CA THR A 42 -2.13 20.15 -25.63
C THR A 42 -1.47 21.43 -26.13
N GLY A 43 -1.29 22.43 -25.27
CA GLY A 43 -0.76 23.75 -25.63
C GLY A 43 -1.75 24.68 -26.33
N ALA A 44 -3.00 24.27 -26.52
CA ALA A 44 -4.03 25.07 -27.17
C ALA A 44 -4.85 25.89 -26.16
N SER A 45 -4.99 27.20 -26.36
CA SER A 45 -5.66 28.11 -25.42
C SER A 45 -7.12 27.73 -25.13
N TYR A 46 -7.86 27.24 -26.12
CA TYR A 46 -9.25 26.81 -25.96
C TYR A 46 -9.39 25.52 -25.14
N MET A 47 -8.35 24.68 -25.08
CA MET A 47 -8.32 23.47 -24.25
C MET A 47 -8.08 23.77 -22.77
N LEU A 48 -7.52 24.94 -22.44
CA LEU A 48 -7.30 25.36 -21.05
C LEU A 48 -8.62 25.54 -20.28
N ILE A 49 -9.70 25.95 -20.97
CA ILE A 49 -11.03 26.04 -20.36
C ILE A 49 -11.50 24.65 -19.94
N GLY A 50 -11.32 23.64 -20.81
CA GLY A 50 -11.60 22.25 -20.49
C GLY A 50 -10.75 21.76 -19.31
N ALA A 51 -9.44 22.06 -19.34
CA ALA A 51 -8.53 21.73 -18.24
C ALA A 51 -8.98 22.34 -16.90
N ALA A 52 -9.41 23.60 -16.90
CA ALA A 52 -9.89 24.29 -15.70
C ALA A 52 -11.16 23.64 -15.13
N VAL A 53 -12.12 23.26 -15.99
CA VAL A 53 -13.35 22.56 -15.56
C VAL A 53 -13.01 21.22 -14.91
N PHE A 54 -12.13 20.42 -15.52
CA PHE A 54 -11.69 19.14 -14.94
C PHE A 54 -10.86 19.32 -13.66
N ALA A 55 -10.10 20.40 -13.54
CA ALA A 55 -9.39 20.74 -12.32
C ALA A 55 -10.36 21.07 -11.17
N VAL A 56 -11.45 21.79 -11.44
CA VAL A 56 -12.51 22.04 -10.43
C VAL A 56 -13.13 20.72 -9.97
N PHE A 57 -13.44 19.80 -10.89
CA PHE A 57 -13.92 18.47 -10.52
C PHE A 57 -12.90 17.67 -9.70
N ALA A 58 -11.60 17.78 -10.00
CA ALA A 58 -10.56 17.14 -9.20
C ALA A 58 -10.54 17.69 -7.77
N VAL A 59 -10.65 19.01 -7.58
CA VAL A 59 -10.72 19.65 -6.26
C VAL A 59 -11.98 19.21 -5.50
N ILE A 60 -13.14 19.13 -6.16
CA ILE A 60 -14.37 18.62 -5.54
C ILE A 60 -14.19 17.15 -5.14
N GLY A 61 -13.55 16.34 -6.00
CA GLY A 61 -13.22 14.94 -5.74
C GLY A 61 -12.22 14.75 -4.60
N LEU A 62 -11.42 15.76 -4.26
CA LEU A 62 -10.50 15.75 -3.12
C LEU A 62 -11.24 15.94 -1.78
N VAL A 63 -12.38 16.62 -1.75
CA VAL A 63 -13.16 16.88 -0.53
C VAL A 63 -13.50 15.61 0.28
N PRO A 64 -14.02 14.52 -0.31
CA PRO A 64 -14.27 13.28 0.43
C PRO A 64 -12.98 12.66 0.98
N LEU A 65 -11.85 12.80 0.28
CA LEU A 65 -10.55 12.29 0.71
C LEU A 65 -10.03 13.06 1.94
N ILE A 66 -10.22 14.38 1.96
CA ILE A 66 -9.85 15.23 3.11
C ILE A 66 -10.74 14.93 4.31
N ARG A 67 -12.05 14.76 4.09
CA ARG A 67 -13.01 14.47 5.17
C ARG A 67 -12.85 13.07 5.76
N HIS A 68 -12.41 12.11 4.96
CA HIS A 68 -12.13 10.74 5.37
C HIS A 68 -10.64 10.42 5.22
N TYR A 69 -9.80 11.28 5.80
CA TYR A 69 -8.35 11.16 5.66
C TYR A 69 -7.87 9.77 6.09
N PRO A 70 -7.24 8.98 5.19
CA PRO A 70 -6.72 7.66 5.53
C PRO A 70 -5.63 7.82 6.57
N ARG A 71 -5.52 6.86 7.49
CA ARG A 71 -4.45 6.93 8.50
C ARG A 71 -3.07 6.69 7.91
N SER A 72 -2.99 6.07 6.72
CA SER A 72 -1.75 5.79 5.98
C SER A 72 -0.64 5.23 6.87
N THR A 73 -1.03 4.33 7.78
CA THR A 73 -0.10 3.58 8.64
C THR A 73 0.52 2.47 7.81
N GLY A 74 1.56 2.84 7.08
CA GLY A 74 2.43 1.91 6.34
C GLY A 74 3.61 1.48 7.21
N ALA A 75 4.00 0.21 7.11
CA ALA A 75 5.24 -0.25 7.70
C ALA A 75 6.44 0.38 6.98
N SER A 76 7.42 0.82 7.76
CA SER A 76 8.75 1.17 7.28
C SER A 76 9.50 -0.10 6.88
N GLN A 77 10.20 -0.04 5.75
CA GLN A 77 11.04 -1.14 5.29
C GLN A 77 12.45 -0.93 5.83
N ASP A 78 12.80 -1.65 6.88
CA ASP A 78 14.16 -1.66 7.40
C ASP A 78 15.04 -2.72 6.69
N VAL A 79 14.41 -3.74 6.08
CA VAL A 79 15.09 -4.82 5.35
C VAL A 79 14.38 -5.09 4.02
N TYR A 80 15.15 -5.10 2.93
CA TYR A 80 14.68 -5.49 1.60
C TYR A 80 14.98 -6.97 1.38
N LEU A 81 13.93 -7.76 1.12
CA LEU A 81 14.04 -9.19 0.84
C LEU A 81 13.76 -9.46 -0.63
N GLU A 82 14.38 -10.52 -1.16
CA GLU A 82 14.17 -10.92 -2.54
C GLU A 82 12.68 -11.19 -2.81
N GLY A 83 12.18 -10.59 -3.89
CA GLY A 83 10.80 -10.74 -4.34
C GLY A 83 9.73 -9.98 -3.56
N ASP A 84 10.10 -9.04 -2.68
CA ASP A 84 9.14 -8.05 -2.15
C ASP A 84 8.38 -7.33 -3.27
N TYR A 85 9.06 -7.12 -4.40
CA TYR A 85 8.54 -6.47 -5.59
C TYR A 85 8.38 -7.46 -6.75
N PRO A 86 7.35 -7.30 -7.61
CA PRO A 86 7.27 -8.07 -8.84
C PRO A 86 8.39 -7.64 -9.79
N ALA A 87 8.85 -8.55 -10.68
CA ALA A 87 9.95 -8.27 -11.60
C ALA A 87 9.76 -6.96 -12.40
N ILE A 88 8.52 -6.65 -12.81
CA ILE A 88 8.18 -5.44 -13.57
C ILE A 88 8.41 -4.15 -12.76
N ALA A 89 8.25 -4.19 -11.42
CA ALA A 89 8.41 -2.98 -10.59
C ALA A 89 9.87 -2.52 -10.51
N TYR A 90 10.85 -3.39 -10.72
CA TYR A 90 12.25 -3.01 -10.82
C TYR A 90 12.55 -2.20 -12.09
N TRP A 91 11.80 -2.45 -13.17
CA TRP A 91 11.94 -1.75 -14.44
C TRP A 91 11.10 -0.48 -14.53
N ALA A 92 10.03 -0.37 -13.72
CA ALA A 92 9.10 0.75 -13.77
C ALA A 92 9.76 2.15 -13.71
N PRO A 93 10.78 2.42 -12.87
CA PRO A 93 11.47 3.72 -12.86
C PRO A 93 12.32 3.98 -14.11
N VAL A 94 12.78 2.92 -14.77
CA VAL A 94 13.67 3.00 -15.93
C VAL A 94 12.88 3.26 -17.21
N ILE A 95 11.67 2.69 -17.33
CA ILE A 95 10.80 2.82 -18.51
C ILE A 95 10.63 4.28 -18.99
N PRO A 96 10.26 5.27 -18.15
CA PRO A 96 10.05 6.64 -18.63
C PRO A 96 11.35 7.34 -19.09
N ILE A 97 12.52 6.82 -18.76
CA ILE A 97 13.82 7.36 -19.19
C ILE A 97 14.31 6.62 -20.44
N ALA A 98 14.30 5.29 -20.41
CA ALA A 98 14.83 4.45 -21.48
C ALA A 98 13.93 4.48 -22.72
N LEU A 99 12.61 4.57 -22.56
CA LEU A 99 11.68 4.55 -23.69
C LEU A 99 11.85 5.78 -24.61
N PRO A 100 11.89 7.04 -24.12
CA PRO A 100 12.21 8.18 -24.98
C PRO A 100 13.58 8.07 -25.68
N LEU A 101 14.60 7.59 -24.97
CA LEU A 101 15.95 7.42 -25.52
C LEU A 101 16.01 6.36 -26.63
N ALA A 102 15.29 5.25 -26.46
CA ALA A 102 15.18 4.20 -27.48
C ALA A 102 14.35 4.65 -28.69
N MET A 103 13.34 5.51 -28.48
CA MET A 103 12.47 6.02 -29.53
C MET A 103 13.08 7.17 -30.33
N ALA A 104 13.99 7.96 -29.73
CA ALA A 104 14.65 9.10 -30.38
C ALA A 104 15.37 8.75 -31.71
N PRO A 105 16.22 7.71 -31.82
CA PRO A 105 16.85 7.34 -33.09
C PRO A 105 15.83 6.81 -34.11
N LEU A 106 14.76 6.13 -33.66
CA LEU A 106 13.68 5.65 -34.53
C LEU A 106 12.88 6.82 -35.12
N SER A 107 12.64 7.88 -34.34
CA SER A 107 12.04 9.12 -34.84
C SER A 107 12.99 9.85 -35.80
N ALA A 108 14.28 9.93 -35.48
CA ALA A 108 15.26 10.59 -36.33
C ALA A 108 15.46 9.87 -37.68
N ALA A 109 15.32 8.54 -37.70
CA ALA A 109 15.34 7.73 -38.91
C ALA A 109 14.03 7.77 -39.72
N GLY A 110 13.00 8.49 -39.25
CA GLY A 110 11.68 8.58 -39.90
C GLY A 110 10.88 7.28 -39.86
N TRP A 111 11.26 6.32 -39.01
CA TRP A 111 10.57 5.04 -38.86
C TRP A 111 9.33 5.14 -37.97
N LEU A 112 9.23 6.21 -37.18
CA LEU A 112 8.04 6.55 -36.42
C LEU A 112 7.20 7.53 -37.24
N PRO A 113 5.90 7.26 -37.45
CA PRO A 113 5.02 8.23 -38.10
C PRO A 113 4.96 9.51 -37.26
N ASP A 114 5.12 10.66 -37.89
CA ASP A 114 4.81 11.97 -37.30
C ASP A 114 3.29 12.10 -37.15
N ILE A 115 2.75 11.50 -36.10
CA ILE A 115 1.33 11.57 -35.79
C ILE A 115 1.07 12.94 -35.14
N SER A 116 0.91 13.97 -35.97
CA SER A 116 0.41 15.27 -35.53
C SER A 116 -1.09 15.16 -35.23
N LEU A 117 -1.41 14.81 -33.98
CA LEU A 117 -2.80 14.76 -33.51
C LEU A 117 -3.34 16.18 -33.37
N ALA A 118 -4.54 16.41 -33.92
CA ALA A 118 -5.27 17.64 -33.65
C ALA A 118 -5.41 17.84 -32.13
N PRO A 119 -5.29 19.08 -31.60
CA PRO A 119 -5.25 19.32 -30.16
C PRO A 119 -6.39 18.69 -29.35
N PRO A 120 -7.65 18.61 -29.85
CA PRO A 120 -8.72 17.87 -29.16
C PRO A 120 -8.42 16.38 -29.00
N VAL A 121 -7.94 15.73 -30.06
CA VAL A 121 -7.64 14.29 -30.06
C VAL A 121 -6.45 14.00 -29.15
N LYS A 122 -5.42 14.86 -29.21
CA LYS A 122 -4.26 14.78 -28.31
C LYS A 122 -4.71 14.88 -26.85
N GLY A 123 -5.52 15.89 -26.50
CA GLY A 123 -5.97 16.12 -25.13
C GLY A 123 -6.84 15.01 -24.56
N ILE A 124 -7.72 14.43 -25.38
CA ILE A 124 -8.54 13.27 -24.97
C ILE A 124 -7.66 12.05 -24.75
N LEU A 125 -6.71 11.77 -25.65
CA LEU A 125 -5.85 10.58 -25.56
C LEU A 125 -4.91 10.66 -24.36
N THR A 126 -4.20 11.79 -24.19
CA THR A 126 -3.34 12.00 -23.02
C THR A 126 -4.17 12.04 -21.74
N GLY A 127 -5.33 12.71 -21.77
CA GLY A 127 -6.25 12.78 -20.66
C GLY A 127 -6.76 11.41 -20.21
N ALA A 128 -7.12 10.54 -21.15
CA ALA A 128 -7.55 9.17 -20.86
C ALA A 128 -6.42 8.36 -20.23
N VAL A 129 -5.21 8.38 -20.80
CA VAL A 129 -4.05 7.67 -20.23
C VAL A 129 -3.76 8.16 -18.81
N SER A 130 -3.70 9.48 -18.60
CA SER A 130 -3.47 10.06 -17.29
C SER A 130 -4.61 9.77 -16.30
N ALA A 131 -5.87 9.75 -16.77
CA ALA A 131 -7.03 9.43 -15.95
C ALA A 131 -7.03 7.99 -15.44
N PHE A 132 -6.36 7.06 -16.13
CA PHE A 132 -6.06 5.73 -15.60
C PHE A 132 -4.82 5.72 -14.71
N ALA A 133 -3.74 6.39 -15.13
CA ALA A 133 -2.47 6.36 -14.42
C ALA A 133 -2.53 6.99 -13.03
N PHE A 134 -3.21 8.13 -12.86
CA PHE A 134 -3.28 8.85 -11.59
C PHE A 134 -3.99 8.07 -10.47
N PRO A 135 -5.25 7.59 -10.66
CA PRO A 135 -5.91 6.77 -9.65
C PRO A 135 -5.12 5.50 -9.31
N LEU A 136 -4.57 4.84 -10.33
CA LEU A 136 -3.77 3.62 -10.12
C LEU A 136 -2.49 3.92 -9.34
N GLY A 137 -1.81 5.02 -9.63
CA GLY A 137 -0.62 5.47 -8.91
C GLY A 137 -0.91 5.76 -7.45
N LEU A 138 -1.93 6.58 -7.17
CA LEU A 138 -2.36 6.89 -5.80
C LEU A 138 -2.69 5.61 -5.01
N TRP A 139 -3.53 4.75 -5.57
CA TRP A 139 -3.87 3.49 -4.92
C TRP A 139 -2.68 2.56 -4.74
N ALA A 140 -1.77 2.48 -5.74
CA ALA A 140 -0.60 1.62 -5.68
C ALA A 140 0.38 2.06 -4.59
N MET A 141 0.52 3.38 -4.36
CA MET A 141 1.36 3.94 -3.29
C MET A 141 0.81 3.59 -1.91
N ASP A 142 -0.48 3.81 -1.65
CA ASP A 142 -1.07 3.54 -0.33
C ASP A 142 -1.19 2.05 -0.01
N SER A 143 -1.44 1.21 -1.02
CA SER A 143 -1.54 -0.24 -0.83
C SER A 143 -0.19 -0.96 -0.83
N GLN A 144 0.92 -0.25 -1.04
CA GLN A 144 2.25 -0.86 -1.24
C GLN A 144 2.70 -1.67 -0.03
N SER A 145 2.69 -1.11 1.18
CA SER A 145 3.15 -1.79 2.39
C SER A 145 2.35 -3.06 2.66
N PHE A 146 1.02 -3.00 2.52
CA PHE A 146 0.16 -4.18 2.65
C PHE A 146 0.48 -5.25 1.61
N ARG A 147 0.65 -4.88 0.33
CA ARG A 147 0.96 -5.83 -0.75
C ARG A 147 2.29 -6.53 -0.51
N ILE A 148 3.29 -5.83 0.01
CA ILE A 148 4.61 -6.39 0.33
C ILE A 148 4.51 -7.32 1.53
N GLY A 149 3.86 -6.89 2.62
CA GLY A 149 3.60 -7.75 3.77
C GLY A 149 2.84 -9.02 3.39
N ARG A 150 1.82 -8.92 2.52
CA ARG A 150 1.07 -10.06 2.00
C ARG A 150 1.95 -11.05 1.24
N ARG A 151 2.85 -10.57 0.38
CA ARG A 151 3.79 -11.45 -0.35
C ARG A 151 4.73 -12.18 0.60
N ARG A 152 5.26 -11.49 1.62
CA ARG A 152 6.12 -12.12 2.64
C ARG A 152 5.38 -13.20 3.41
N MET A 153 4.14 -12.93 3.84
CA MET A 153 3.32 -13.93 4.51
C MET A 153 3.07 -15.16 3.63
N GLN A 154 2.79 -14.97 2.34
CA GLN A 154 2.60 -16.08 1.40
C GLN A 154 3.85 -16.95 1.28
N ARG A 155 5.05 -16.36 1.31
CA ARG A 155 6.30 -17.13 1.30
C ARG A 155 6.54 -17.90 2.59
N ILE A 156 6.39 -17.24 3.73
CA ILE A 156 6.56 -17.86 5.05
C ILE A 156 5.69 -19.12 5.17
N VAL A 157 4.46 -19.04 4.69
CA VAL A 157 3.50 -20.16 4.70
C VAL A 157 3.84 -21.22 3.65
N ALA A 158 4.39 -20.83 2.50
CA ALA A 158 4.74 -21.75 1.42
C ALA A 158 6.01 -22.56 1.71
N GLU A 159 6.97 -21.99 2.45
CA GLU A 159 8.21 -22.68 2.83
C GLU A 159 7.96 -23.74 3.90
N ASP A 160 7.45 -23.36 5.07
CA ASP A 160 7.19 -24.28 6.18
C ASP A 160 5.97 -23.85 7.03
N PRO A 161 4.79 -24.45 6.85
CA PRO A 161 3.55 -23.96 7.45
C PRO A 161 3.34 -24.33 8.93
N LEU A 162 4.13 -25.26 9.49
CA LEU A 162 3.99 -25.77 10.86
C LEU A 162 5.16 -25.40 11.79
N GLU A 163 6.26 -24.90 11.24
CA GLU A 163 7.47 -24.65 12.04
C GLU A 163 7.22 -23.56 13.10
N GLY A 164 7.46 -23.90 14.37
CA GLY A 164 7.30 -23.01 15.52
C GLY A 164 5.84 -22.84 16.00
N VAL A 165 4.87 -23.50 15.38
CA VAL A 165 3.46 -23.43 15.77
C VAL A 165 3.22 -24.36 16.96
N THR A 166 2.81 -23.79 18.09
CA THR A 166 2.40 -24.54 19.30
C THR A 166 0.96 -24.19 19.65
N ASP A 167 0.26 -25.08 20.36
CA ASP A 167 -1.14 -24.83 20.77
C ASP A 167 -1.27 -23.56 21.62
N HIS A 168 -0.30 -23.32 22.52
CA HIS A 168 -0.25 -22.10 23.32
C HIS A 168 -0.05 -20.85 22.45
N ALA A 169 0.85 -20.90 21.46
CA ALA A 169 1.06 -19.79 20.54
C ALA A 169 -0.19 -19.51 19.68
N MET A 170 -0.92 -20.56 19.28
CA MET A 170 -2.18 -20.42 18.56
C MET A 170 -3.28 -19.81 19.42
N GLN A 171 -3.45 -20.26 20.68
CA GLN A 171 -4.43 -19.67 21.60
C GLN A 171 -4.16 -18.19 21.87
N LEU A 172 -2.88 -17.83 22.05
CA LEU A 172 -2.49 -16.44 22.26
C LEU A 172 -2.68 -15.59 21.00
N ALA A 173 -2.40 -16.14 19.81
CA ALA A 173 -2.65 -15.48 18.54
C ALA A 173 -4.16 -15.26 18.29
N ASP A 174 -5.01 -16.18 18.74
CA ASP A 174 -6.47 -16.05 18.66
C ASP A 174 -6.99 -14.99 19.65
N ALA A 175 -6.46 -14.98 20.89
CA ALA A 175 -6.80 -13.98 21.90
C ALA A 175 -6.44 -12.54 21.47
N HIS A 176 -5.31 -12.37 20.78
CA HIS A 176 -4.80 -11.08 20.31
C HIS A 176 -4.92 -10.89 18.80
N LEU A 177 -5.88 -11.57 18.17
CA LEU A 177 -6.08 -11.59 16.72
C LEU A 177 -6.21 -10.19 16.11
N ASP A 178 -6.77 -9.24 16.87
CA ASP A 178 -6.98 -7.87 16.41
C ASP A 178 -5.68 -7.09 16.23
N ILE A 179 -4.72 -7.28 17.15
CA ILE A 179 -3.38 -6.67 17.06
C ILE A 179 -2.64 -7.25 15.86
N LEU A 180 -2.67 -8.57 15.71
CA LEU A 180 -2.01 -9.26 14.61
C LEU A 180 -2.63 -8.88 13.25
N THR A 181 -3.95 -8.77 13.17
CA THR A 181 -4.66 -8.31 11.96
C THR A 181 -4.27 -6.88 11.63
N ALA A 182 -4.17 -5.99 12.62
CA ALA A 182 -3.74 -4.61 12.41
C ALA A 182 -2.29 -4.53 11.90
N LEU A 183 -1.36 -5.33 12.45
CA LEU A 183 0.02 -5.43 11.94
C LEU A 183 0.07 -5.93 10.49
N VAL A 184 -0.76 -6.92 10.15
CA VAL A 184 -0.91 -7.39 8.76
C VAL A 184 -1.41 -6.27 7.85
N THR A 185 -2.40 -5.48 8.28
CA THR A 185 -2.93 -4.37 7.48
C THR A 185 -1.94 -3.24 7.26
N ALA A 186 -1.05 -3.00 8.24
CA ALA A 186 0.06 -2.06 8.10
C ALA A 186 1.18 -2.60 7.19
N GLY A 187 1.19 -3.90 6.90
CA GLY A 187 2.28 -4.56 6.17
C GLY A 187 3.53 -4.81 7.01
N ALA A 188 3.41 -4.77 8.34
CA ALA A 188 4.50 -4.92 9.29
C ALA A 188 4.84 -6.40 9.51
N VAL A 189 5.41 -7.04 8.49
CA VAL A 189 5.73 -8.47 8.47
C VAL A 189 7.22 -8.68 8.23
N GLN A 190 7.85 -9.54 9.05
CA GLN A 190 9.21 -10.04 8.90
C GLN A 190 10.23 -8.92 8.62
N GLY A 191 10.44 -8.03 9.59
CA GLY A 191 11.41 -6.94 9.50
C GLY A 191 10.87 -5.64 8.90
N ASN A 192 9.67 -5.66 8.28
CA ASN A 192 8.92 -4.42 8.08
C ASN A 192 8.32 -3.99 9.40
N THR A 193 8.60 -2.77 9.83
CA THR A 193 8.25 -2.29 11.17
C THR A 193 7.21 -1.18 11.13
N THR A 194 6.29 -1.18 12.09
CA THR A 194 5.40 -0.04 12.37
C THR A 194 5.62 0.43 13.81
N THR A 195 5.20 1.65 14.13
CA THR A 195 5.34 2.18 15.50
C THR A 195 4.12 1.85 16.35
N THR A 196 4.28 1.72 17.66
CA THR A 196 3.15 1.53 18.59
C THR A 196 2.12 2.64 18.48
N ASN A 197 2.56 3.90 18.27
CA ASN A 197 1.65 5.03 18.05
C ASN A 197 0.84 4.87 16.75
N ALA A 198 1.47 4.45 15.65
CA ALA A 198 0.76 4.18 14.40
C ALA A 198 -0.27 3.05 14.56
N LEU A 199 0.12 1.98 15.24
CA LEU A 199 -0.75 0.83 15.53
C LEU A 199 -1.93 1.21 16.44
N SER A 200 -1.66 1.92 17.54
CA SER A 200 -2.68 2.46 18.47
C SER A 200 -3.66 3.36 17.73
N ARG A 201 -3.16 4.27 16.88
CA ARG A 201 -4.01 5.10 16.03
C ARG A 201 -4.87 4.20 15.18
N LEU A 202 -4.31 3.32 14.36
CA LEU A 202 -5.05 2.43 13.46
C LEU A 202 -6.17 1.65 14.17
N MET A 203 -5.84 1.06 15.33
CA MET A 203 -6.76 0.27 16.16
C MET A 203 -7.79 1.11 16.94
N GLN A 204 -7.50 2.39 17.21
CA GLN A 204 -8.27 3.25 18.11
C GLN A 204 -8.25 2.77 19.57
N VAL A 205 -7.08 2.31 20.03
CA VAL A 205 -6.87 1.78 21.39
C VAL A 205 -5.77 2.58 22.08
N GLU A 206 -5.87 2.74 23.40
CA GLU A 206 -4.84 3.40 24.22
C GLU A 206 -3.49 2.68 24.19
N LEU A 207 -2.42 3.43 24.44
CA LEU A 207 -1.04 2.94 24.34
C LEU A 207 -0.69 1.92 25.44
N ASP A 208 -1.17 2.16 26.66
CA ASP A 208 -0.83 1.35 27.83
C ASP A 208 -1.29 -0.12 27.68
N PRO A 209 -2.58 -0.42 27.44
CA PRO A 209 -3.03 -1.80 27.26
C PRO A 209 -2.44 -2.46 26.01
N LEU A 210 -2.15 -1.68 24.97
CA LEU A 210 -1.49 -2.17 23.76
C LEU A 210 -0.04 -2.59 24.05
N SER A 211 0.67 -1.86 24.91
CA SER A 211 2.05 -2.14 25.25
C SER A 211 2.21 -3.47 26.00
N ASP A 212 1.31 -3.76 26.94
CA ASP A 212 1.30 -5.01 27.69
C ASP A 212 1.04 -6.22 26.78
N ALA A 213 0.01 -6.10 25.92
CA ALA A 213 -0.31 -7.13 24.94
C ALA A 213 0.85 -7.39 23.95
N LEU A 214 1.55 -6.33 23.50
CA LEU A 214 2.71 -6.47 22.63
C LEU A 214 3.90 -7.14 23.32
N GLN A 215 4.13 -6.87 24.61
CA GLN A 215 5.17 -7.54 25.38
C GLN A 215 4.83 -9.03 25.61
N GLU A 216 3.56 -9.35 25.84
CA GLU A 216 3.09 -10.73 25.92
C GLU A 216 3.32 -11.48 24.60
N LEU A 217 2.86 -10.91 23.47
CA LEU A 217 3.10 -11.46 22.14
C LEU A 217 4.59 -11.63 21.81
N LYS A 218 5.44 -10.71 22.29
CA LYS A 218 6.90 -10.79 22.16
C LYS A 218 7.49 -11.97 22.92
N LYS A 219 7.06 -12.21 24.17
CA LYS A 219 7.56 -13.34 24.99
C LYS A 219 7.33 -14.68 24.29
N HIS A 220 6.23 -14.81 23.56
CA HIS A 220 5.87 -16.01 22.82
C HIS A 220 6.36 -16.02 21.36
N GLY A 221 7.18 -15.04 20.97
CA GLY A 221 7.83 -15.01 19.65
C GLY A 221 6.87 -14.76 18.48
N LEU A 222 5.64 -14.29 18.72
CA LEU A 222 4.66 -13.97 17.68
C LEU A 222 4.94 -12.62 17.02
N VAL A 223 5.56 -11.71 17.77
CA VAL A 223 5.88 -10.35 17.34
C VAL A 223 7.29 -9.98 17.79
N LYS A 224 8.03 -9.26 16.96
CA LYS A 224 9.29 -8.62 17.31
C LYS A 224 9.00 -7.19 17.74
N VAL A 225 9.44 -6.81 18.94
CA VAL A 225 9.35 -5.44 19.46
C VAL A 225 10.75 -4.92 19.76
N GLU A 226 11.15 -3.89 19.02
CA GLU A 226 12.44 -3.22 19.13
C GLU A 226 12.27 -1.87 19.84
N ASN A 227 13.02 -1.73 20.94
CA ASN A 227 13.05 -0.54 21.77
C ASN A 227 14.32 0.25 21.42
N ILE A 228 14.21 1.24 20.54
CA ILE A 228 15.39 2.01 20.11
C ILE A 228 15.68 3.10 21.15
N GLY A 229 16.64 2.81 22.04
CA GLY A 229 17.19 3.75 23.02
C GLY A 229 16.91 3.38 24.48
N LEU A 230 17.83 3.75 25.39
CA LEU A 230 17.81 3.47 26.84
C LEU A 230 16.57 3.99 27.58
N ARG A 231 15.81 4.92 26.98
CA ARG A 231 14.52 5.45 27.48
C ARG A 231 13.51 5.59 26.33
N SER A 232 13.45 4.61 25.44
CA SER A 232 12.53 4.68 24.29
C SER A 232 11.08 4.74 24.79
N LYS A 233 10.37 5.81 24.42
CA LYS A 233 8.94 5.97 24.74
C LYS A 233 8.15 4.85 24.07
N VAL A 234 7.12 4.33 24.74
CA VAL A 234 6.23 3.27 24.23
C VAL A 234 5.73 3.57 22.81
N GLU A 235 5.39 4.82 22.55
CA GLU A 235 4.96 5.35 21.24
C GLU A 235 5.92 5.04 20.09
N SER A 236 7.22 4.93 20.39
CA SER A 236 8.31 4.81 19.41
C SER A 236 8.80 3.39 19.21
N TRP A 237 8.27 2.41 19.94
CA TRP A 237 8.69 1.02 19.75
C TRP A 237 8.34 0.55 18.34
N ARG A 238 9.30 -0.12 17.70
CA ARG A 238 9.14 -0.68 16.36
C ARG A 238 8.65 -2.11 16.48
N ILE A 239 7.56 -2.42 15.78
CA ILE A 239 6.82 -3.67 15.93
C ILE A 239 6.75 -4.35 14.56
N SER A 240 7.02 -5.65 14.52
CA SER A 240 6.91 -6.48 13.30
C SER A 240 6.38 -7.86 13.63
N LEU A 241 5.50 -8.40 12.79
CA LEU A 241 5.01 -9.78 12.89
C LEU A 241 6.13 -10.76 12.51
N THR A 242 6.36 -11.80 13.32
CA THR A 242 7.36 -12.82 13.05
C THR A 242 6.83 -13.91 12.11
N PRO A 243 7.71 -14.73 11.50
CA PRO A 243 7.27 -15.91 10.74
C PRO A 243 6.36 -16.83 11.54
N THR A 244 6.67 -17.07 12.82
CA THR A 244 5.83 -17.87 13.73
C THR A 244 4.44 -17.27 13.90
N GLY A 245 4.35 -15.94 14.06
CA GLY A 245 3.07 -15.23 14.14
C GLY A 245 2.22 -15.40 12.87
N VAL A 246 2.84 -15.27 11.69
CA VAL A 246 2.17 -15.50 10.40
C VAL A 246 1.65 -16.93 10.29
N ARG A 247 2.46 -17.92 10.66
CA ARG A 247 2.07 -19.34 10.61
C ARG A 247 0.91 -19.64 11.55
N CYS A 248 0.92 -19.09 12.77
CA CYS A 248 -0.20 -19.22 13.71
C CYS A 248 -1.49 -18.65 13.12
N LEU A 249 -1.45 -17.45 12.53
CA LEU A 249 -2.61 -16.86 11.85
C LEU A 249 -3.12 -17.73 10.70
N TYR A 250 -2.21 -18.32 9.93
CA TYR A 250 -2.55 -19.23 8.84
C TYR A 250 -3.25 -20.50 9.32
N GLN A 251 -2.78 -21.08 10.44
CA GLN A 251 -3.42 -22.26 11.03
C GLN A 251 -4.76 -21.95 11.68
N ILE A 252 -4.91 -20.78 12.31
CA ILE A 252 -6.20 -20.33 12.89
C ILE A 252 -7.26 -20.22 11.81
N GLY A 253 -6.97 -19.57 10.67
CA GLY A 253 -7.99 -19.44 9.62
C GLY A 253 -8.32 -20.75 8.88
N LYS A 254 -7.53 -21.82 9.07
CA LYS A 254 -7.87 -23.15 8.53
C LYS A 254 -8.88 -23.91 9.38
N ARG A 255 -9.07 -23.50 10.64
CA ARG A 255 -10.08 -24.08 11.54
C ARG A 255 -11.47 -23.59 11.15
#